data_AF-A0A2T7T6H9-F1
#
_entry.id   AF-A0A2T7T6H9-F1
#
_cell.length_a   1.000
_cell.length_b   1.000
_cell.length_c   1.000
_cell.angle_alpha   90.00
_cell.angle_beta   90.00
_cell.angle_gamma   90.00
#
_symmetry.space_group_name_H-M   'P 1'
#
loop_
_entity.id
_entity.type
_entity.pdbx_description
1 polymer ?
#
loop_
_entity_poly.entity_id
_entity_poly.type
_entity_poly.pdbx_seq_one_letter_code
_entity_poly.pdbx_strand_id
1 'polypeptide(L)'
;MRSYTPAERRRRAWLVVRGVKQSAADAVNPRIEAEISRIDARAEERGWRETDAMHDQLDKAKDQVAAARTAERTATRDGKNAARQARRDAEATLRRTEQAARRIGL
;
A
#
# COMPACT_ATOMS: atom_id res chain seq x y z
N MET A 1 -1.69 -8.28 -2.97
CA MET A 1 -2.51 -8.29 -1.74
C MET A 1 -3.89 -7.73 -2.08
N ARG A 2 -5.01 -8.23 -1.51
CA ARG A 2 -6.34 -7.63 -1.71
C ARG A 2 -6.65 -6.64 -0.58
N SER A 3 -7.01 -5.41 -0.93
CA SER A 3 -7.36 -4.35 0.01
C SER A 3 -8.88 -4.14 0.02
N TYR A 4 -9.54 -4.65 1.07
CA TYR A 4 -11.00 -4.56 1.22
C TYR A 4 -11.39 -3.38 2.10
N THR A 5 -12.41 -2.64 1.70
CA THR A 5 -13.10 -1.73 2.62
C THR A 5 -13.86 -2.50 3.72
N PRO A 6 -14.18 -1.85 4.85
CA PRO A 6 -15.03 -2.46 5.86
C PRO A 6 -16.39 -2.92 5.32
N ALA A 7 -16.99 -2.15 4.41
CA ALA A 7 -18.26 -2.49 3.78
C ALA A 7 -18.16 -3.73 2.89
N GLU A 8 -17.14 -3.79 2.03
CA GLU A 8 -16.86 -4.95 1.16
C GLU A 8 -16.59 -6.20 1.99
N ARG A 9 -15.80 -6.10 3.07
CA ARG A 9 -15.51 -7.22 3.96
C ARG A 9 -16.79 -7.79 4.60
N ARG A 10 -17.66 -6.92 5.12
CA ARG A 10 -18.97 -7.32 5.69
C ARG A 10 -19.87 -7.96 4.64
N ARG A 11 -19.97 -7.33 3.46
CA ARG A 11 -20.82 -7.82 2.37
C ARG A 11 -20.34 -9.19 1.88
N ARG A 12 -19.04 -9.36 1.66
CA ARG A 12 -18.42 -10.63 1.27
C ARG A 12 -18.67 -11.72 2.31
N ALA A 13 -18.46 -11.43 3.60
CA ALA A 13 -18.72 -12.39 4.67
C ALA A 13 -20.20 -12.83 4.69
N TRP A 14 -21.13 -11.89 4.55
CA TRP A 14 -22.55 -12.20 4.47
C TRP A 14 -22.90 -13.06 3.25
N LEU A 15 -22.35 -12.74 2.07
CA LEU A 15 -22.54 -13.52 0.84
C LEU A 15 -21.99 -14.94 0.97
N VAL A 16 -20.82 -15.12 1.59
CA VAL A 16 -20.24 -16.44 1.86
C VAL A 16 -21.15 -17.26 2.77
N VAL A 17 -21.60 -16.69 3.90
CA VAL A 17 -22.53 -17.37 4.80
C VAL A 17 -23.83 -17.73 4.09
N ARG A 18 -24.35 -16.84 3.24
CA ARG A 18 -25.55 -17.11 2.45
C ARG A 18 -25.35 -18.23 1.43
N GLY A 19 -24.20 -18.27 0.75
CA GLY A 19 -23.82 -19.33 -0.18
C GLY A 19 -23.74 -20.69 0.51
N VAL A 20 -23.11 -20.75 1.69
CA VAL A 20 -23.03 -21.99 2.50
C VAL A 20 -24.41 -22.49 2.92
N LYS A 21 -25.32 -21.58 3.33
CA LYS A 21 -26.71 -21.98 3.66
C LYS A 21 -27.47 -22.50 2.44
N GLN A 22 -27.20 -21.97 1.25
CA GLN A 22 -27.83 -22.43 0.02
C GLN A 22 -27.28 -23.76 -0.48
N SER A 23 -25.98 -24.00 -0.37
CA SER A 23 -25.38 -25.29 -0.72
C SER A 23 -25.86 -26.40 0.21
N ALA A 24 -26.08 -26.11 1.50
CA ALA A 24 -26.68 -27.06 2.44
C ALA A 24 -28.15 -27.38 2.13
N ALA A 25 -28.81 -26.57 1.29
CA ALA A 25 -30.21 -26.73 0.90
C ALA A 25 -30.37 -27.08 -0.60
N ASP A 26 -29.29 -27.46 -1.30
CA ASP A 26 -29.25 -27.73 -2.75
C ASP A 26 -29.86 -26.62 -3.64
N ALA A 27 -29.80 -25.37 -3.17
CA ALA A 27 -30.40 -24.20 -3.82
C ALA A 27 -29.35 -23.13 -4.18
N VAL A 28 -28.21 -23.56 -4.72
CA VAL A 28 -27.04 -22.70 -5.01
C VAL A 28 -27.41 -21.60 -6.01
N ASN A 29 -27.24 -20.34 -5.62
CA ASN A 29 -27.46 -19.19 -6.49
C ASN A 29 -26.14 -18.69 -7.11
N PRO A 30 -25.94 -18.81 -8.43
CA PRO A 30 -24.69 -18.39 -9.10
C PRO A 30 -24.45 -16.87 -9.00
N ARG A 31 -25.48 -16.06 -8.70
CA ARG A 31 -25.31 -14.61 -8.50
C ARG A 31 -24.48 -14.27 -7.25
N ILE A 32 -24.48 -15.14 -6.24
CA ILE A 32 -23.68 -14.94 -5.02
C ILE A 32 -22.19 -15.02 -5.35
N GLU A 33 -21.79 -16.04 -6.10
CA GLU A 33 -20.40 -16.22 -6.54
C GLU A 33 -19.96 -15.07 -7.46
N ALA A 34 -20.83 -14.64 -8.38
CA ALA A 34 -20.55 -13.48 -9.23
C ALA A 34 -20.37 -12.19 -8.43
N GLU A 35 -21.16 -11.97 -7.37
CA GLU A 35 -21.03 -10.79 -6.51
C GLU A 35 -19.75 -10.82 -5.66
N ILE A 36 -19.40 -12.00 -5.10
CA ILE A 36 -18.13 -12.19 -4.39
C ILE A 36 -16.95 -11.92 -5.33
N SER A 37 -16.98 -12.47 -6.56
CA SER A 37 -15.93 -12.29 -7.54
C SER A 37 -15.73 -10.82 -7.92
N ARG A 38 -16.82 -10.04 -8.04
CA ARG A 38 -16.75 -8.58 -8.29
C ARG A 38 -16.13 -7.82 -7.12
N ILE A 39 -16.47 -8.19 -5.88
CA ILE A 39 -15.86 -7.59 -4.68
C ILE A 39 -14.36 -7.89 -4.65
N ASP A 40 -14.01 -9.15 -4.91
CA ASP A 40 -12.63 -9.62 -4.91
C ASP A 40 -11.78 -8.92 -5.99
N ALA A 41 -12.31 -8.76 -7.20
CA ALA A 41 -11.65 -8.05 -8.29
C ALA A 41 -11.38 -6.56 -7.96
N ARG A 42 -12.35 -5.86 -7.35
CA ARG A 42 -12.18 -4.45 -6.93
C ARG A 42 -11.15 -4.31 -5.80
N ALA A 43 -11.19 -5.22 -4.84
CA ALA A 43 -10.24 -5.22 -3.73
C ALA A 43 -8.82 -5.53 -4.21
N GLU A 44 -8.70 -6.40 -5.22
CA GLU A 44 -7.44 -6.69 -5.89
C GLU A 44 -6.89 -5.47 -6.62
N GLU A 45 -7.68 -4.86 -7.50
CA GLU A 45 -7.30 -3.65 -8.23
C GLU A 45 -6.83 -2.52 -7.29
N ARG A 46 -7.52 -2.34 -6.16
CA ARG A 46 -7.11 -1.38 -5.13
C ARG A 46 -5.79 -1.76 -4.48
N GLY A 47 -5.62 -3.03 -4.11
CA GLY A 47 -4.38 -3.50 -3.50
C GLY A 47 -3.17 -3.36 -4.43
N TRP A 48 -3.36 -3.56 -5.73
CA TRP A 48 -2.33 -3.27 -6.75
C TRP A 48 -1.97 -1.79 -6.76
N ARG A 49 -2.94 -0.88 -6.83
CA ARG A 49 -2.68 0.57 -6.79
C ARG A 49 -1.98 1.03 -5.51
N GLU A 50 -2.36 0.49 -4.36
CA GLU A 50 -1.73 0.82 -3.08
C GLU A 50 -0.26 0.35 -3.03
N THR A 51 0.02 -0.82 -3.61
CA THR A 51 1.37 -1.39 -3.68
C THR A 51 2.25 -0.59 -4.65
N ASP A 52 1.72 -0.26 -5.82
CA ASP A 52 2.36 0.59 -6.84
C ASP A 52 2.70 1.98 -6.27
N ALA A 53 1.73 2.61 -5.58
CA ALA A 53 1.96 3.88 -4.90
C ALA A 53 3.06 3.79 -3.81
N MET A 54 3.20 2.63 -3.14
CA MET A 54 4.28 2.42 -2.18
C MET A 54 5.65 2.28 -2.87
N HIS A 55 5.72 1.60 -4.01
CA HIS A 55 6.93 1.57 -4.84
C HIS A 55 7.36 2.97 -5.25
N ASP A 56 6.44 3.76 -5.79
CA ASP A 56 6.69 5.16 -6.17
C ASP A 56 7.19 5.99 -4.98
N GLN A 57 6.56 5.83 -3.82
CA GLN A 57 6.95 6.56 -2.61
C GLN A 57 8.35 6.16 -2.12
N LEU A 58 8.69 4.87 -2.24
CA LEU A 58 10.01 4.35 -1.89
C LEU A 58 11.09 4.92 -2.82
N ASP A 59 10.84 4.95 -4.12
CA ASP A 59 11.79 5.48 -5.09
C ASP A 59 11.96 7.00 -4.93
N LYS A 60 10.86 7.75 -4.74
CA LYS A 60 10.93 9.18 -4.38
C LYS A 60 11.76 9.42 -3.11
N ALA A 61 11.63 8.57 -2.09
CA ALA A 61 12.40 8.71 -0.86
C ALA A 61 13.91 8.44 -1.08
N LYS A 62 14.27 7.48 -1.94
CA LYS A 62 15.66 7.24 -2.34
C LYS A 62 16.24 8.44 -3.09
N ASP A 63 15.47 9.00 -4.03
CA ASP A 63 15.86 10.18 -4.80
C ASP A 63 16.07 11.40 -3.90
N GLN A 64 15.19 11.60 -2.90
CA GLN A 64 15.36 12.66 -1.91
C GLN A 64 16.66 12.54 -1.12
N VAL A 65 17.03 11.33 -0.71
CA VAL A 65 18.31 11.09 -0.03
C VAL A 65 19.50 11.39 -0.96
N ALA A 66 19.43 10.96 -2.23
CA ALA A 66 20.47 11.24 -3.22
C ALA A 66 20.62 12.76 -3.48
N ALA A 67 19.50 13.47 -3.62
CA ALA A 67 19.47 14.92 -3.78
C ALA A 67 20.05 15.63 -2.54
N ALA A 68 19.64 15.23 -1.33
CA ALA A 68 20.13 15.84 -0.09
C ALA A 68 21.63 15.59 0.12
N ARG A 69 22.15 14.41 -0.25
CA ARG A 69 23.60 14.12 -0.26
C ARG A 69 24.35 15.02 -1.23
N THR A 70 23.79 15.27 -2.40
CA THR A 70 24.38 16.17 -3.40
C THR A 70 24.38 17.61 -2.91
N ALA A 71 23.26 18.07 -2.35
CA ALA A 71 23.15 19.39 -1.74
C ALA A 71 24.14 19.58 -0.58
N GLU A 72 24.33 18.57 0.28
CA GLU A 72 25.36 18.63 1.33
C GLU A 72 26.76 18.77 0.72
N ARG A 73 27.08 18.07 -0.37
CA ARG A 73 28.39 18.17 -1.04
C ARG A 73 28.65 19.56 -1.62
N THR A 74 27.63 20.18 -2.20
CA THR A 74 27.74 21.50 -2.87
C THR A 74 27.46 22.69 -1.94
N ALA A 75 27.02 22.45 -0.69
CA ALA A 75 26.72 23.50 0.26
C ALA A 75 27.98 24.30 0.64
N THR A 76 27.82 25.62 0.74
CA THR A 76 28.81 26.54 1.31
C THR A 76 29.01 26.27 2.80
N ARG A 77 30.08 26.82 3.38
CA ARG A 77 30.42 26.61 4.80
C ARG A 77 29.28 27.01 5.74
N ASP A 78 28.63 28.14 5.46
CA ASP A 78 27.52 28.66 6.28
C ASP A 78 26.27 27.79 6.16
N GLY A 79 26.00 27.22 4.99
CA GLY A 79 24.88 26.31 4.73
C GLY A 79 25.14 24.85 5.10
N LYS A 80 26.37 24.48 5.47
CA LYS A 80 26.79 23.07 5.61
C LYS A 80 26.02 22.33 6.69
N ASN A 81 25.78 22.99 7.83
CA ASN A 81 25.04 22.40 8.95
C ASN A 81 23.57 22.16 8.59
N ALA A 82 22.92 23.12 7.93
CA ALA A 82 21.55 22.96 7.46
C ALA A 82 21.42 21.83 6.42
N ALA A 83 22.35 21.75 5.46
CA ALA A 83 22.35 20.69 4.46
C ALA A 83 22.57 19.29 5.07
N ARG A 84 23.43 19.18 6.09
CA ARG A 84 23.61 17.94 6.85
C ARG A 84 22.34 17.52 7.58
N GLN A 85 21.61 18.47 8.17
CA GLN A 85 20.34 18.18 8.82
C GLN A 85 19.30 17.71 7.80
N ALA A 86 19.17 18.39 6.67
CA ALA A 86 18.27 17.98 5.58
C ALA A 86 18.56 16.56 5.08
N ARG A 87 19.85 16.17 4.95
CA ARG A 87 20.22 14.78 4.63
C ARG A 87 19.73 13.79 5.69
N ARG A 88 19.91 14.10 6.98
CA ARG A 88 19.46 13.23 8.08
C ARG A 88 17.94 13.06 8.07
N ASP A 89 17.20 14.14 7.81
CA ASP A 89 15.74 14.11 7.75
C ASP A 89 15.25 13.29 6.55
N ALA A 90 15.91 13.41 5.40
CA ALA A 90 15.65 12.57 4.23
C ALA A 90 15.93 11.08 4.53
N GLU A 91 17.05 10.76 5.18
CA GLU A 91 17.38 9.38 5.57
C GLU A 91 16.38 8.80 6.59
N ALA A 92 15.93 9.61 7.56
CA ALA A 92 14.89 9.22 8.50
C ALA A 92 13.54 8.97 7.81
N THR A 93 13.24 9.74 6.76
CA THR A 93 12.05 9.54 5.94
C THR A 93 12.14 8.25 5.13
N LEU A 94 13.26 8.01 4.44
CA LEU A 94 13.50 6.75 3.72
C LEU A 94 13.34 5.53 4.64
N ARG A 95 13.94 5.54 5.84
CA ARG A 95 13.80 4.43 6.79
C ARG A 95 12.35 4.16 7.19
N ARG A 96 11.54 5.21 7.40
CA ARG A 96 10.11 5.06 7.71
C ARG A 96 9.35 4.47 6.53
N THR A 97 9.66 4.91 5.32
CA THR A 97 9.06 4.38 4.09
C THR A 97 9.45 2.91 3.88
N GLU A 98 10.72 2.54 4.04
CA GLU A 98 11.20 1.16 3.96
C GLU A 98 10.52 0.26 4.99
N GLN A 99 10.35 0.73 6.22
CA GLN A 99 9.64 -0.03 7.25
C GLN A 99 8.17 -0.24 6.89
N ALA A 100 7.51 0.75 6.31
CA ALA A 100 6.13 0.62 5.83
C ALA A 100 6.04 -0.35 4.64
N ALA A 101 6.96 -0.26 3.69
CA ALA A 101 7.08 -1.14 2.52
C ALA A 101 7.25 -2.61 2.96
N ARG A 102 8.14 -2.89 3.91
CA ARG A 102 8.35 -4.24 4.46
C ARG A 102 7.09 -4.85 5.09
N ARG A 103 6.24 -4.03 5.72
CA ARG A 103 4.98 -4.52 6.33
C ARG A 103 3.98 -4.99 5.29
N ILE A 104 4.06 -4.50 4.06
CA ILE A 104 3.17 -4.89 2.96
C ILE A 104 3.84 -5.89 1.99
N GLY A 105 5.06 -6.34 2.29
CA GLY A 105 5.78 -7.36 1.51
C GLY A 105 6.64 -6.84 0.37
N LEU A 106 7.06 -5.57 0.43
CA LEU A 106 8.05 -4.94 -0.46
C LEU A 106 9.43 -4.87 0.22
#